data_AF-M6GEY9-F1
#
_entry.id   AF-M6GEY9-F1
#
_cell.length_a   1.000
_cell.length_b   1.000
_cell.length_c   1.000
_cell.angle_alpha   90.00
_cell.angle_beta   90.00
_cell.angle_gamma   90.00
#
_symmetry.space_group_name_H-M   'P 1'
#
loop_
_entity.id
_entity.type
_entity.pdbx_description
1 polymer ?
#
loop_
_entity_poly.entity_id
_entity_poly.type
_entity_poly.pdbx_seq_one_letter_code
_entity_poly.pdbx_strand_id
1 'polypeptide(L)'
;MTVSPKGRRSITHYKVLKYINSRSGRKFSFIEVGLETGRTHQIRVHFQNQRCPVVGDLLYSRAGSQFESYGLQLLSYFLKFKDPFTNEKIEAILPLSERFLRFEKNAPLL
;
A
#
# COMPACT_ATOMS: atom_id res chain seq x y z
N MET A 1 -2.94 4.53 15.57
CA MET A 1 -4.05 3.79 14.94
C MET A 1 -3.84 2.31 15.18
N THR A 2 -4.89 1.59 15.56
CA THR A 2 -4.87 0.14 15.83
C THR A 2 -6.21 -0.47 15.40
N VAL A 3 -6.23 -1.77 15.12
CA VAL A 3 -7.49 -2.50 14.89
C VAL A 3 -8.12 -2.81 16.25
N SER A 4 -9.40 -2.46 16.42
CA SER A 4 -10.15 -2.68 17.65
C SER A 4 -11.62 -2.97 17.34
N PRO A 5 -12.28 -3.89 18.07
CA PRO A 5 -13.72 -4.13 17.94
C PRO A 5 -14.57 -2.88 18.21
N LYS A 6 -14.07 -1.94 19.01
CA LYS A 6 -14.74 -0.65 19.29
C LYS A 6 -14.35 0.46 18.31
N GLY A 7 -13.55 0.14 17.29
CA GLY A 7 -13.09 1.09 16.27
C GLY A 7 -14.18 1.48 15.27
N ARG A 8 -13.95 2.54 14.51
CA ARG A 8 -14.84 2.93 13.40
C ARG A 8 -14.75 1.87 12.28
N ARG A 9 -15.89 1.56 11.65
CA ARG A 9 -15.94 0.70 10.45
C ARG A 9 -14.93 1.19 9.41
N SER A 10 -14.09 0.27 8.95
CA SER A 10 -13.06 0.50 7.95
C SER A 10 -12.95 -0.70 7.03
N ILE A 11 -13.04 -0.50 5.72
CA ILE A 11 -13.02 -1.57 4.72
C ILE A 11 -12.02 -1.24 3.62
N THR A 12 -11.12 -2.19 3.40
CA THR A 12 -10.08 -2.18 2.37
C THR A 12 -10.21 -3.45 1.56
N HIS A 13 -10.40 -3.30 0.25
CA HIS A 13 -10.37 -4.38 -0.72
C HIS A 13 -8.97 -4.45 -1.33
N TYR A 14 -8.49 -5.64 -1.66
CA TYR A 14 -7.20 -5.79 -2.33
C TYR A 14 -7.19 -6.95 -3.31
N LYS A 15 -6.32 -6.84 -4.32
CA LYS A 15 -6.03 -7.88 -5.30
C LYS A 15 -4.53 -8.05 -5.42
N VAL A 16 -4.05 -9.29 -5.37
CA VAL A 16 -2.64 -9.57 -5.64
C VAL A 16 -2.42 -9.50 -7.15
N LEU A 17 -1.53 -8.62 -7.58
CA LEU A 17 -1.14 -8.47 -8.98
C LEU A 17 0.06 -9.37 -9.31
N LYS A 18 1.03 -9.44 -8.39
CA LYS A 18 2.28 -10.19 -8.59
C LYS A 18 2.89 -10.63 -7.27
N TYR A 19 3.54 -11.80 -7.28
CA TYR A 19 4.41 -12.24 -6.19
C TYR A 19 5.88 -11.93 -6.55
N ILE A 20 6.62 -11.39 -5.59
CA ILE A 20 8.03 -11.04 -5.74
C ILE A 20 8.81 -11.82 -4.70
N ASN A 21 9.76 -12.64 -5.15
CA ASN A 21 10.67 -13.37 -4.27
C ASN A 21 12.03 -12.68 -4.29
N SER A 22 12.54 -12.31 -3.12
CA SER A 22 13.92 -11.88 -2.98
C SER A 22 14.87 -13.09 -3.03
N ARG A 23 16.12 -12.86 -3.41
CA ARG A 23 17.19 -13.87 -3.34
C ARG A 23 17.51 -14.28 -1.89
N SER A 24 17.11 -13.51 -0.87
CA SER A 24 17.18 -13.93 0.54
C SER A 24 16.07 -14.92 0.94
N GLY A 25 15.17 -15.27 0.02
CA GLY A 25 14.02 -16.14 0.28
C GLY A 25 12.80 -15.40 0.86
N ARG A 26 12.89 -14.09 1.09
CA ARG A 26 11.73 -13.28 1.49
C ARG A 26 10.72 -13.16 0.35
N LYS A 27 9.44 -13.22 0.72
CA LYS A 27 8.31 -13.12 -0.20
C LYS A 27 7.58 -11.79 0.00
N PHE A 28 7.23 -11.16 -1.11
CA PHE A 28 6.46 -9.93 -1.16
C PHE A 28 5.31 -10.09 -2.13
N SER A 29 4.25 -9.32 -1.92
CA SER A 29 3.10 -9.25 -2.83
C SER A 29 2.95 -7.82 -3.30
N PHE A 30 2.96 -7.63 -4.62
CA PHE A 30 2.55 -6.39 -5.24
C PHE A 30 1.03 -6.44 -5.43
N ILE A 31 0.34 -5.48 -4.84
CA ILE A 31 -1.12 -5.51 -4.71
C ILE A 31 -1.73 -4.22 -5.24
N GLU A 32 -2.94 -4.36 -5.77
CA GLU A 32 -3.86 -3.26 -6.00
C GLU A 32 -4.77 -3.13 -4.78
N VAL A 33 -5.07 -1.91 -4.36
CA VAL A 33 -5.90 -1.62 -3.18
C VAL A 33 -7.08 -0.73 -3.58
N GLY A 34 -8.29 -1.17 -3.25
CA GLY A 34 -9.52 -0.38 -3.35
C GLY A 34 -10.02 0.03 -1.97
N LEU A 35 -10.39 1.30 -1.81
CA LEU A 35 -10.89 1.83 -0.54
C LEU A 35 -12.40 2.06 -0.61
N GLU A 36 -13.15 1.37 0.25
CA GLU A 36 -14.56 1.72 0.52
C GLU A 36 -14.65 2.80 1.60
N THR A 37 -13.67 2.84 2.51
CA THR A 37 -13.54 3.89 3.53
C THR A 37 -12.14 4.48 3.54
N GLY A 38 -11.98 5.73 3.99
CA GLY A 38 -10.70 6.44 4.04
C GLY A 38 -10.28 6.86 5.45
N ARG A 39 -10.06 5.92 6.38
CA ARG A 39 -9.55 6.25 7.73
C ARG A 39 -8.04 6.53 7.71
N THR A 40 -7.56 7.30 8.69
CA THR A 40 -6.13 7.61 8.83
C THR A 40 -5.29 6.32 8.91
N HIS A 41 -4.29 6.21 8.05
CA HIS A 41 -3.40 5.04 7.95
C HIS A 41 -4.11 3.70 7.72
N GLN A 42 -5.35 3.69 7.21
CA GLN A 42 -6.18 2.48 7.11
C GLN A 42 -5.45 1.32 6.44
N ILE A 43 -4.92 1.54 5.24
CA ILE A 43 -4.17 0.53 4.47
C ILE A 43 -3.02 -0.04 5.31
N ARG A 44 -2.19 0.85 5.87
CA ARG A 44 -0.98 0.49 6.63
C ARG A 44 -1.31 -0.38 7.84
N VAL A 45 -2.34 0.00 8.60
CA VAL A 45 -2.77 -0.71 9.82
C VAL A 45 -3.46 -2.04 9.50
N HIS A 46 -4.29 -2.09 8.45
CA HIS A 46 -4.95 -3.34 8.03
C HIS A 46 -3.93 -4.41 7.65
N PHE A 47 -2.97 -4.05 6.81
CA PHE A 47 -1.93 -4.97 6.37
C PHE A 47 -0.96 -5.37 7.48
N GLN A 48 -0.63 -4.44 8.39
CA GLN A 48 0.11 -4.77 9.61
C GLN A 48 -0.65 -5.79 10.47
N ASN A 49 -1.95 -5.59 10.69
CA ASN A 49 -2.79 -6.49 11.48
C ASN A 49 -2.91 -7.89 10.86
N GLN A 50 -2.87 -7.98 9.53
CA GLN A 50 -2.80 -9.25 8.79
C GLN A 50 -1.39 -9.88 8.74
N ARG A 51 -0.41 -9.31 9.45
CA ARG A 51 1.00 -9.75 9.45
C ARG A 51 1.71 -9.60 8.11
N CYS A 52 1.21 -8.74 7.23
CA CYS A 52 1.76 -8.42 5.92
C CYS A 52 1.99 -6.91 5.77
N PRO A 53 2.75 -6.25 6.67
CA PRO A 53 2.87 -4.80 6.69
C PRO A 53 3.47 -4.24 5.38
N VAL A 54 3.12 -2.98 5.08
CA VAL A 54 3.63 -2.29 3.89
C VAL A 54 5.16 -2.15 3.98
N VAL A 55 5.83 -2.42 2.87
CA VAL A 55 7.29 -2.29 2.75
C VAL A 55 7.72 -0.83 2.95
N GLY A 56 8.78 -0.61 3.73
CA GLY A 56 9.28 0.73 4.05
C GLY A 56 8.40 1.50 5.05
N ASP A 57 7.44 0.84 5.71
CA ASP A 57 6.61 1.45 6.73
C ASP A 57 7.33 1.50 8.10
N LEU A 58 7.88 2.66 8.45
CA LEU A 58 8.62 2.87 9.70
C LEU A 58 7.74 2.87 10.96
N LEU A 59 6.42 3.04 10.83
CA LEU A 59 5.51 3.15 11.99
C LEU A 59 4.83 1.83 12.32
N TYR A 60 4.43 1.06 11.31
CA TYR A 60 3.64 -0.16 11.48
C TYR A 60 4.41 -1.44 11.15
N SER A 61 5.65 -1.36 10.66
CA SER A 61 6.48 -2.54 10.39
C SER A 61 7.71 -2.60 11.28
N ARG A 62 7.91 -3.74 11.95
CA ARG A 62 9.17 -4.04 12.66
C ARG A 62 10.37 -4.15 11.72
N ALA A 63 10.13 -4.56 10.48
CA ALA A 63 11.14 -4.63 9.43
C ALA A 63 11.19 -3.34 8.59
N GLY A 64 10.45 -2.28 8.96
CA GLY A 64 10.35 -1.05 8.19
C GLY A 64 11.71 -0.42 7.89
N SER A 65 12.58 -0.36 8.90
CA SER A 65 13.94 0.20 8.78
C SER A 65 14.83 -0.56 7.78
N GLN A 66 14.61 -1.86 7.59
CA GLN A 66 15.36 -2.66 6.62
C GLN A 66 15.08 -2.24 5.16
N PHE A 67 13.94 -1.60 4.93
CA PHE A 67 13.51 -1.16 3.60
C PHE A 67 13.39 0.37 3.49
N GLU A 68 13.92 1.11 4.47
CA GLU A 68 13.80 2.57 4.54
C GLU A 68 14.34 3.27 3.28
N SER A 69 15.42 2.74 2.69
CA SER A 69 16.01 3.30 1.46
C SER A 69 15.04 3.31 0.28
N TYR A 70 14.07 2.39 0.24
CA TYR A 70 13.04 2.33 -0.81
C TYR A 70 11.85 3.27 -0.49
N GLY A 71 11.75 3.77 0.73
CA GLY A 71 10.62 4.54 1.23
C GLY A 71 9.34 3.71 1.31
N LEU A 72 8.27 4.35 1.78
CA LEU A 72 6.95 3.72 1.93
C LEU A 72 6.42 3.26 0.56
N GLN A 73 6.29 1.94 0.36
CA GLN A 73 5.73 1.33 -0.85
C GLN A 73 4.19 1.42 -0.86
N LEU A 74 3.68 2.65 -0.83
CA LEU A 74 2.26 2.95 -0.95
C LEU A 74 2.07 4.20 -1.82
N LEU A 75 1.33 4.06 -2.92
CA LEU A 75 1.08 5.11 -3.90
C LEU A 75 -0.40 5.14 -4.26
N SER A 76 -1.01 6.32 -4.20
CA SER A 76 -2.32 6.55 -4.80
C SER A 76 -2.12 6.80 -6.29
N TYR A 77 -2.27 5.76 -7.11
CA TYR A 77 -2.01 5.85 -8.56
C TYR A 77 -3.27 6.13 -9.39
N PHE A 78 -4.46 5.95 -8.83
CA PHE A 78 -5.72 6.10 -9.53
C PHE A 78 -6.73 6.86 -8.66
N LEU A 79 -7.43 7.82 -9.25
CA LEU A 79 -8.55 8.51 -8.63
C LEU A 79 -9.67 8.69 -9.66
N LYS A 80 -10.90 8.37 -9.26
CA LYS A 80 -12.10 8.59 -10.05
C LYS A 80 -13.23 9.10 -9.18
N PHE A 81 -13.84 10.20 -9.58
CA PHE A 81 -14.98 10.77 -8.88
C PHE A 81 -15.85 11.58 -9.85
N LYS A 82 -17.04 11.90 -9.38
CA LYS A 82 -17.93 12.84 -10.06
C LYS A 82 -17.64 14.23 -9.49
N ASP A 83 -17.28 15.17 -10.32
CA ASP A 83 -17.05 16.54 -9.86
C ASP A 83 -18.36 17.12 -9.29
N PRO A 84 -18.35 17.67 -8.07
CA PRO A 84 -19.58 18.15 -7.43
C PRO A 84 -20.13 19.45 -8.05
N PHE A 85 -19.36 20.15 -8.87
CA PHE A 85 -19.76 21.41 -9.50
C PHE A 85 -20.16 21.22 -10.97
N THR A 86 -19.36 20.49 -11.75
CA THR A 86 -19.61 20.27 -13.19
C THR A 86 -20.41 19.00 -13.46
N ASN A 87 -20.51 18.09 -12.49
CA ASN A 87 -21.16 16.78 -12.62
C ASN A 87 -20.46 15.83 -13.61
N GLU A 88 -19.29 16.21 -14.12
CA GLU A 88 -18.50 15.40 -15.05
C GLU A 88 -17.74 14.30 -14.31
N LYS A 89 -17.39 13.24 -15.05
CA LYS A 89 -16.54 12.17 -14.53
C LYS A 89 -15.08 12.58 -14.68
N ILE A 90 -14.40 12.77 -13.56
CA ILE A 90 -12.96 13.01 -13.51
C ILE A 90 -12.26 11.68 -13.25
N GLU A 91 -11.23 11.40 -14.03
CA GLU A 91 -10.35 10.24 -13.87
C GLU A 91 -8.90 10.69 -14.00
N ALA A 92 -8.07 10.35 -13.01
CA ALA A 92 -6.67 10.68 -12.97
C ALA A 92 -5.84 9.43 -12.69
N ILE A 93 -4.79 9.24 -13.50
CA ILE A 93 -3.85 8.12 -13.41
C ILE A 93 -2.45 8.70 -13.23
N LEU A 94 -1.73 8.22 -12.23
CA LEU A 94 -0.33 8.53 -12.02
C LEU A 94 0.54 7.32 -12.39
N PRO A 95 1.68 7.53 -13.07
CA PRO A 95 2.61 6.46 -13.35
C PRO A 95 3.21 5.90 -12.05
N LEU A 96 3.66 4.64 -12.09
CA LEU A 96 4.39 4.07 -10.96
C LEU A 96 5.68 4.86 -10.70
N SER A 97 5.82 5.35 -9.47
CA SER A 97 7.01 6.09 -9.04
C SER A 97 8.28 5.22 -9.12
N GLU A 98 9.44 5.85 -9.36
CA GLU A 98 10.73 5.17 -9.47
C GLU A 98 11.04 4.25 -8.29
N ARG A 99 10.62 4.59 -7.07
CA ARG A 99 10.83 3.74 -5.89
C ARG A 99 10.19 2.36 -6.01
N PHE A 100 9.02 2.26 -6.65
CA PHE A 100 8.35 0.97 -6.89
C PHE A 100 9.12 0.16 -7.92
N LEU A 101 9.52 0.81 -9.02
CA LEU A 101 10.32 0.18 -10.07
C LEU A 101 11.66 -0.32 -9.52
N ARG A 102 12.30 0.46 -8.65
CA ARG A 102 13.57 0.09 -8.01
C ARG A 102 13.40 -1.09 -7.05
N PHE A 103 12.31 -1.14 -6.29
CA PHE A 103 12.03 -2.26 -5.38
C PHE A 103 11.76 -3.54 -6.16
N GLU A 104 10.98 -3.48 -7.23
CA GLU A 104 10.66 -4.64 -8.05
C GLU A 104 11.91 -5.22 -8.74
N LYS A 105 12.76 -4.36 -9.33
CA LYS A 105 14.00 -4.79 -10.00
C LYS A 105 15.05 -5.34 -9.03
N ASN A 106 15.20 -4.68 -7.88
CA ASN A 106 16.27 -4.96 -6.93
C ASN A 106 15.72 -5.58 -5.65
N ALA A 107 14.71 -6.45 -5.74
CA ALA A 107 14.07 -7.08 -4.58
C ALA A 107 15.14 -7.46 -3.55
N PRO A 108 15.22 -6.72 -2.41
CA PRO A 108 16.45 -6.59 -1.66
C PRO A 108 16.96 -7.92 -1.13
N LEU A 109 18.26 -8.16 -1.27
CA LEU A 109 19.02 -9.34 -0.81
C LEU A 109 18.98 -9.58 0.72
N LEU A 110 18.23 -8.78 1.48
CA LEU A 110 18.20 -8.80 2.94
C LEU A 110 17.40 -9.98 3.49
#